data_AF-A0A8X7R033-F1
#
_entry.id   AF-A0A8X7R033-F1
#
_cell.length_a   1.000
_cell.length_b   1.000
_cell.length_c   1.000
_cell.angle_alpha   90.00
_cell.angle_beta   90.00
_cell.angle_gamma   90.00
#
_symmetry.space_group_name_H-M   'P 1'
#
loop_
_entity.id
_entity.type
_entity.pdbx_description
1 polymer ?
#
loop_
_entity_poly.entity_id
_entity_poly.type
_entity_poly.pdbx_seq_one_letter_code
_entity_poly.pdbx_strand_id
1 'polypeptide(L)' 'MSLSSLPEELGKLSKLEKIDMREYSVSSVPSSAVSLTSLRHVICDEESLCMWEEVKKAVPGLLVEAPDTCLSMDW' A
#
# COMPACT_ATOMS: atom_id res chain seq x y z
N MET A 1 0.92 13.48 8.53
CA MET A 1 -0.44 13.89 8.08
C MET A 1 -1.18 12.62 7.74
N SER A 2 -2.37 12.37 8.28
CA SER A 2 -3.15 11.15 7.97
C SER A 2 -4.02 11.36 6.74
N LEU A 3 -4.03 10.38 5.84
CA LEU A 3 -4.95 10.32 4.72
C LEU A 3 -6.12 9.42 5.14
N SER A 4 -7.33 9.98 5.27
CA SER A 4 -8.48 9.24 5.82
C SER A 4 -8.84 7.99 5.02
N SER A 5 -8.60 7.98 3.70
CA SER A 5 -8.72 6.79 2.85
C SER A 5 -8.12 7.08 1.49
N LEU A 6 -7.67 6.02 0.82
CA LEU A 6 -7.38 6.10 -0.60
C LEU A 6 -8.71 6.18 -1.40
N PRO A 7 -8.77 6.97 -2.47
CA PRO A 7 -10.00 7.12 -3.25
C PRO A 7 -10.34 5.83 -3.99
N GLU A 8 -11.63 5.52 -4.11
CA GLU A 8 -12.13 4.39 -4.91
C GLU A 8 -11.64 4.42 -6.37
N GLU A 9 -11.34 5.61 -6.91
CA GLU A 9 -10.78 5.75 -8.25
C GLU A 9 -9.38 5.16 -8.41
N LEU A 10 -8.66 4.87 -7.32
CA LEU A 10 -7.36 4.21 -7.37
C LEU A 10 -7.43 2.90 -8.15
N GLY A 11 -8.48 2.10 -7.94
CA GLY A 11 -8.69 0.82 -8.65
C GLY A 11 -8.84 0.95 -10.17
N LYS A 12 -9.08 2.16 -10.71
CA LYS A 12 -9.12 2.40 -12.17
C LYS A 12 -7.73 2.47 -12.79
N LEU A 13 -6.68 2.61 -11.98
CA LEU A 13 -5.29 2.71 -12.44
C LEU A 13 -4.73 1.32 -12.76
N SER A 14 -5.31 0.66 -13.78
CA SER A 14 -4.97 -0.71 -14.18
C SER A 14 -3.52 -0.90 -14.64
N LYS A 15 -2.79 0.19 -14.92
CA LYS A 15 -1.37 0.20 -15.28
C LYS A 15 -0.44 0.59 -14.12
N LEU A 16 -0.98 0.83 -12.93
CA LEU A 16 -0.18 1.22 -11.78
C LEU A 16 0.62 0.02 -11.29
N GLU A 17 1.95 0.15 -11.27
CA GLU A 17 2.85 -0.93 -10.87
C GLU A 17 3.41 -0.74 -9.45
N LYS A 18 3.51 0.51 -8.99
CA LYS A 18 4.08 0.86 -7.70
C LYS A 18 3.27 1.93 -6.98
N ILE A 19 3.08 1.74 -5.67
CA ILE A 19 2.50 2.70 -4.73
C ILE A 19 3.51 2.95 -3.61
N ASP A 20 3.73 4.21 -3.24
CA ASP A 20 4.58 4.62 -2.12
C ASP A 20 3.81 5.59 -1.23
N MET A 21 3.59 5.17 0.02
CA MET A 21 2.77 5.87 1.02
C MET A 21 3.46 5.90 2.38
N ARG A 22 4.79 5.75 2.44
CA ARG A 22 5.55 5.68 3.71
C ARG A 22 5.32 6.88 4.64
N GLU A 23 5.09 8.05 4.05
CA GLU A 23 4.86 9.30 4.78
C GLU A 23 3.36 9.60 4.99
N TYR A 24 2.47 8.70 4.55
CA TYR A 24 1.02 8.87 4.57
C TYR A 24 0.34 7.66 5.21
N SER A 25 -0.05 7.81 6.46
CA SER A 25 -0.87 6.80 7.12
C SER A 25 -2.27 6.80 6.52
N VAL A 26 -2.64 5.66 5.94
CA VAL A 26 -3.97 5.44 5.37
C VAL A 26 -4.78 4.59 6.31
N SER A 27 -5.89 5.13 6.82
CA SER A 27 -6.78 4.37 7.71
C SER A 27 -7.57 3.28 7.01
N SER A 28 -7.63 3.29 5.67
CA SER A 28 -8.29 2.24 4.90
C SER A 28 -7.83 2.22 3.44
N VAL A 29 -7.78 1.00 2.88
CA VAL A 29 -7.55 0.73 1.45
C VAL A 29 -8.90 0.45 0.79
N PRO A 30 -9.25 1.09 -0.35
CA PRO A 30 -10.53 0.92 -1.00
C PRO A 30 -10.69 -0.50 -1.53
N SER A 31 -11.93 -0.98 -1.55
CA SER A 31 -12.30 -2.26 -2.17
C SER A 31 -11.82 -2.36 -3.62
N SER A 32 -11.78 -1.25 -4.35
CA SER A 32 -11.31 -1.22 -5.73
C SER A 32 -9.81 -1.50 -5.90
N ALA A 33 -9.00 -1.46 -4.84
CA ALA A 33 -7.56 -1.76 -4.91
C ALA A 33 -7.27 -3.17 -5.44
N VAL A 34 -8.20 -4.12 -5.29
CA VAL A 34 -8.10 -5.47 -5.89
C VAL A 34 -8.11 -5.45 -7.42
N SER A 35 -8.57 -4.35 -8.04
CA SER A 35 -8.58 -4.15 -9.50
C SER A 35 -7.22 -3.68 -10.05
N LEU A 36 -6.26 -3.40 -9.17
CA LEU A 36 -4.90 -3.01 -9.52
C LEU A 36 -4.07 -4.22 -9.98
N THR A 37 -4.49 -4.87 -11.06
CA THR A 37 -3.92 -6.14 -11.54
C THR A 37 -2.46 -6.04 -12.02
N SER A 38 -1.99 -4.83 -12.37
CA SER A 38 -0.58 -4.59 -12.72
C SER A 38 0.28 -4.19 -11.52
N LEU A 39 -0.31 -4.02 -10.33
CA LEU A 39 0.42 -3.57 -9.16
C LEU A 39 1.33 -4.67 -8.66
N ARG A 40 2.61 -4.32 -8.51
CA ARG A 40 3.66 -5.25 -8.08
C ARG A 40 4.25 -4.87 -6.75
N HIS A 41 4.23 -3.59 -6.41
CA HIS A 41 4.91 -3.11 -5.22
C HIS A 41 4.13 -2.02 -4.48
N VAL A 42 3.86 -2.24 -3.20
CA VAL A 42 3.33 -1.24 -2.27
C VAL A 42 4.33 -1.05 -1.15
N ILE A 43 4.69 0.21 -0.92
CA ILE A 43 5.54 0.61 0.20
C ILE A 43 4.69 1.48 1.12
N CYS A 44 4.48 1.07 2.36
CA CYS A 44 3.63 1.78 3.32
C CYS A 44 4.19 1.69 4.75
N ASP A 45 3.53 2.29 5.73
CA ASP A 45 3.86 2.09 7.14
C ASP A 45 3.31 0.76 7.69
N GLU A 46 3.71 0.40 8.92
CA GLU A 46 3.26 -0.83 9.59
C GLU A 46 1.75 -0.86 9.82
N GLU A 47 1.12 0.28 10.14
CA GLU A 47 -0.33 0.36 10.37
C GLU A 47 -1.11 0.03 9.09
N SER A 48 -0.60 0.50 7.96
CA SER A 48 -1.17 0.33 6.63
C SER A 48 -0.90 -1.06 6.07
N LEU A 49 0.21 -1.71 6.45
CA LEU A 49 0.62 -3.02 5.93
C LEU A 49 -0.47 -4.08 6.15
N CYS A 50 -1.10 -4.04 7.32
CA CYS A 50 -2.20 -4.93 7.69
C CYS A 50 -3.39 -4.83 6.72
N MET A 51 -3.68 -3.63 6.20
CA MET A 51 -4.81 -3.36 5.31
C MET A 51 -4.55 -3.88 3.89
N TRP A 52 -3.29 -3.88 3.46
CA TRP A 52 -2.88 -4.36 2.14
C TRP A 52 -2.80 -5.88 2.03
N GLU A 53 -2.83 -6.62 3.14
CA GLU A 53 -2.82 -8.09 3.12
C GLU A 53 -4.04 -8.69 2.39
N GLU A 54 -5.21 -8.06 2.48
CA GLU A 54 -6.40 -8.48 1.72
C GLU A 54 -6.18 -8.28 0.20
N VAL A 55 -5.58 -7.15 -0.19
CA VAL A 55 -5.26 -6.87 -1.60
C VAL A 55 -4.20 -7.84 -2.12
N LYS A 56 -3.20 -8.17 -1.29
CA LYS A 56 -2.15 -9.15 -1.62
C LYS A 56 -2.69 -10.55 -1.86
N LYS A 57 -3.77 -10.95 -1.16
CA LYS A 57 -4.49 -12.20 -1.46
C LYS A 57 -5.19 -12.15 -2.82
N ALA A 58 -5.72 -10.99 -3.20
CA ALA A 58 -6.47 -10.81 -4.45
C ALA A 58 -5.56 -10.56 -5.67
N VAL A 59 -4.41 -9.92 -5.48
CA VAL A 59 -3.46 -9.52 -6.51
C VAL A 59 -2.20 -10.41 -6.41
N PRO A 60 -2.15 -11.52 -7.17
CA PRO A 60 -1.03 -12.45 -7.08
C PRO A 60 0.28 -11.79 -7.52
N GLY A 61 1.33 -11.96 -6.70
CA GLY A 61 2.64 -11.37 -6.95
C GLY A 61 2.80 -9.93 -6.47
N LEU A 62 1.81 -9.38 -5.76
CA LEU A 62 1.93 -8.11 -5.07
C LEU A 62 2.89 -8.23 -3.88
N LEU A 63 3.97 -7.45 -3.91
CA LEU A 63 4.87 -7.25 -2.78
C LEU A 63 4.36 -6.05 -1.97
N VAL A 64 4.15 -6.25 -0.68
CA VAL A 64 3.83 -5.17 0.28
C VAL A 64 4.95 -5.16 1.29
N GLU A 65 5.68 -4.04 1.35
CA GLU A 65 6.76 -3.85 2.31
C GLU A 65 6.48 -2.60 3.16
N ALA A 66 6.72 -2.72 4.46
CA ALA A 66 6.94 -1.55 5.30
C ALA A 66 8.44 -1.46 5.50
N PRO A 67 9.10 -0.37 5.10
CA PRO A 67 10.49 -0.21 5.47
C PRO A 67 10.54 -0.20 6.99
N ASP A 68 11.33 -1.11 7.56
CA ASP A 68 11.78 -0.97 8.93
C ASP A 68 12.41 0.43 9.05
N THR A 69 11.70 1.36 9.67
CA THR A 69 12.33 2.49 10.34
C THR A 69 12.97 2.00 11.63
N CYS A 70 13.60 0.82 11.60
CA CYS A 70 14.59 0.48 12.59
C CYS A 70 15.77 1.39 12.28
N LEU A 71 15.75 2.54 12.97
CA LEU A 71 16.82 3.49 13.13
C LEU A 71 18.17 2.76 13.04
N SER A 72 18.83 2.83 11.89
CA SER A 72 20.29 2.92 11.89
C SER A 72 20.63 4.32 12.43
N MET A 73 20.24 4.59 13.69
CA MET A 73 21.01 5.45 14.57
C MET A 73 22.22 4.62 14.98
N ASP A 74 23.14 4.45 14.04
CA ASP A 74 24.53 4.34 14.39
C ASP A 74 24.90 5.71 15.02
N TRP A 75 24.93 5.76 16.35
CA TRP A 75 25.41 6.89 17.16
C TRP A 75 26.91 6.78 17.40
#